data_AF-A0A3B0TTV8-F1
#
_entry.id   AF-A0A3B0TTV8-F1
#
_cell.length_a   1.000
_cell.length_b   1.000
_cell.length_c   1.000
_cell.angle_alpha   90.00
_cell.angle_beta   90.00
_cell.angle_gamma   90.00
#
_symmetry.space_group_name_H-M   'P 1'
#
loop_
_entity.id
_entity.type
_entity.pdbx_description
1 polymer ?
#
loop_
_entity_poly.entity_id
_entity_poly.type
_entity_poly.pdbx_seq_one_letter_code
_entity_poly.pdbx_strand_id
1 'polypeptide(L)'
;NYMMNDNNELRIIDWEYGANNDPYWDLASYFFESFADTQARHRLLHIYEPDAGRQEDARITLYLPLVCLKWGLWASLQSSISLIEFDYLKYADILFMRTRYLMGQDGWVKALSEVQG
;
A
#
# COMPACT_ATOMS: atom_id res chain seq x y z
N ASN A 1 6.44 10.95 0.54
CA ASN A 1 6.02 11.97 -0.45
C ASN A 1 5.03 12.97 0.14
N TYR A 2 5.24 13.39 1.39
CA TYR A 2 4.42 14.40 2.07
C TYR A 2 5.38 15.47 2.61
N MET A 3 5.07 16.73 2.37
CA MET A 3 5.87 17.86 2.84
C MET A 3 4.97 18.85 3.58
N MET A 4 5.45 19.34 4.71
CA MET A 4 4.77 20.36 5.52
C MET A 4 5.63 21.62 5.51
N ASN A 5 5.02 22.78 5.26
CA ASN A 5 5.72 24.06 5.34
C ASN A 5 5.69 24.64 6.76
N ASP A 6 6.37 25.77 6.97
CA ASP A 6 6.46 26.45 8.27
C ASP A 6 5.10 26.94 8.80
N ASN A 7 4.07 27.02 7.95
CA ASN A 7 2.70 27.38 8.32
C ASN A 7 1.81 26.16 8.63
N ASN A 8 2.39 24.96 8.77
CA ASN A 8 1.70 23.67 8.96
C ASN A 8 0.77 23.27 7.79
N GLU A 9 1.03 23.74 6.58
CA GLU A 9 0.28 23.32 5.39
C GLU A 9 0.92 22.07 4.80
N LEU A 10 0.13 21.00 4.67
CA LEU A 10 0.56 19.71 4.11
C LEU A 10 0.33 19.66 2.59
N ARG A 11 1.31 19.16 1.84
CA ARG A 11 1.22 18.91 0.40
C ARG A 11 1.72 17.51 0.06
N ILE A 12 1.12 16.90 -0.97
CA ILE A 12 1.63 15.69 -1.63
C ILE A 12 2.53 16.14 -2.79
N ILE A 13 3.70 15.53 -2.88
CA ILE A 13 4.72 15.81 -3.90
C ILE A 13 5.07 14.52 -4.67
N ASP A 14 5.96 14.62 -5.66
CA ASP A 14 6.49 13.49 -6.45
C ASP A 14 5.41 12.66 -7.17
N TRP A 15 4.83 13.27 -8.21
CA TRP A 15 3.72 12.70 -9.01
C TRP A 15 4.14 11.74 -10.12
N GLU A 16 5.38 11.26 -10.12
CA GLU A 16 5.94 10.40 -11.19
C GLU A 16 5.19 9.06 -11.37
N TYR A 17 4.55 8.56 -10.31
CA TYR A 17 3.70 7.37 -10.33
C TYR A 17 2.20 7.69 -10.28
N GLY A 18 1.81 8.97 -10.44
CA GLY A 18 0.42 9.38 -10.44
C GLY A 18 -0.35 8.79 -11.63
N ALA A 19 -1.49 8.16 -11.36
CA ALA A 19 -2.31 7.52 -12.38
C ALA A 19 -3.79 7.51 -11.98
N ASN A 20 -4.67 7.33 -12.97
CA ASN A 20 -6.09 7.06 -12.71
C ASN A 20 -6.24 5.61 -12.23
N ASN A 21 -6.32 5.41 -10.92
CA ASN A 21 -6.40 4.11 -10.27
C ASN A 21 -7.57 4.07 -9.27
N ASP A 22 -7.89 2.89 -8.75
CA ASP A 22 -8.85 2.76 -7.64
C ASP A 22 -8.33 3.57 -6.42
N PRO A 23 -9.13 4.47 -5.81
CA PRO A 23 -8.67 5.31 -4.69
C PRO A 23 -8.20 4.51 -3.46
N TYR A 24 -8.74 3.30 -3.25
CA TYR A 24 -8.32 2.44 -2.13
C TYR A 24 -6.90 1.89 -2.31
N TRP A 25 -6.35 1.94 -3.53
CA TRP A 25 -4.94 1.67 -3.79
C TRP A 25 -4.02 2.66 -3.08
N ASP A 26 -4.38 3.94 -3.04
CA ASP A 26 -3.56 4.98 -2.39
C ASP A 26 -3.58 4.82 -0.87
N LEU A 27 -4.74 4.47 -0.29
CA LEU A 27 -4.84 4.12 1.13
C LEU A 27 -3.99 2.88 1.46
N ALA A 28 -4.07 1.81 0.65
CA ALA A 28 -3.23 0.64 0.81
C ALA A 28 -1.73 0.96 0.68
N SER A 29 -1.36 1.83 -0.26
CA SER A 29 0.02 2.30 -0.47
C SER A 29 0.52 3.11 0.72
N TYR A 30 -0.33 3.96 1.31
CA TYR A 30 0.00 4.68 2.54
C TYR A 30 0.21 3.72 3.73
N PHE A 31 -0.63 2.70 3.88
CA PHE A 31 -0.48 1.70 4.97
C PHE A 31 0.70 0.75 4.77
N PHE A 32 1.09 0.53 3.52
CA PHE A 32 2.31 -0.19 3.19
C PHE A 32 3.53 0.51 3.78
N GLU A 33 3.64 1.82 3.57
CA GLU A 33 4.77 2.67 4.02
C GLU A 33 4.73 3.00 5.52
N SER A 34 3.55 3.33 6.05
CA SER A 34 3.40 3.80 7.43
C SER A 34 3.41 2.67 8.47
N PHE A 35 3.32 1.42 8.04
CA PHE A 35 3.13 0.25 8.91
C PHE A 35 1.94 0.40 9.87
N ALA A 36 0.92 1.16 9.47
CA ALA A 36 -0.26 1.42 10.28
C ALA A 36 -0.91 0.12 10.80
N ASP A 37 -1.31 0.13 12.06
CA ASP A 37 -2.10 -0.96 12.65
C ASP A 37 -3.56 -0.94 12.17
N THR A 38 -4.33 -1.97 12.53
CA THR A 38 -5.74 -2.09 12.12
C THR A 38 -6.59 -0.90 12.56
N GLN A 39 -6.35 -0.33 13.74
CA GLN A 39 -7.13 0.80 14.24
C GLN A 39 -6.83 2.08 13.45
N ALA A 40 -5.55 2.34 13.18
CA ALA A 40 -5.12 3.47 12.37
C ALA A 40 -5.64 3.37 10.93
N ARG A 41 -5.64 2.16 10.34
CA ARG A 41 -6.21 1.92 9.01
C ARG A 41 -7.69 2.23 8.96
N HIS A 42 -8.45 1.68 9.90
CA HIS A 42 -9.89 1.89 10.00
C HIS A 42 -10.23 3.37 10.20
N ARG A 43 -9.51 4.07 11.09
CA ARG A 43 -9.68 5.52 11.28
C ARG A 43 -9.42 6.30 10.00
N LEU A 44 -8.32 6.02 9.27
CA LEU A 44 -8.00 6.77 8.06
C LEU A 44 -9.00 6.49 6.94
N LEU A 45 -9.47 5.23 6.80
CA LEU A 45 -10.54 4.89 5.86
C LEU A 45 -11.80 5.73 6.12
N HIS A 46 -12.27 5.81 7.36
CA HIS A 46 -13.47 6.60 7.69
C HIS A 46 -13.27 8.12 7.68
N ILE A 47 -12.03 8.60 7.74
CA ILE A 47 -11.73 10.02 7.45
C ILE A 47 -11.88 10.30 5.95
N TYR A 48 -11.43 9.35 5.11
CA TYR A 48 -11.47 9.49 3.66
C TYR A 48 -12.87 9.26 3.07
N GLU A 49 -13.53 8.18 3.50
CA GLU A 49 -14.86 7.74 3.06
C GLU A 49 -15.70 7.45 4.31
N PRO A 50 -16.47 8.43 4.81
CA PRO A 50 -17.23 8.28 6.06
C PRO A 50 -18.21 7.10 6.07
N ASP A 51 -18.82 6.81 4.92
CA ASP A 51 -19.80 5.75 4.72
C ASP A 51 -19.17 4.40 4.32
N ALA A 52 -17.83 4.28 4.40
CA ALA A 52 -17.12 3.06 4.05
C ALA A 52 -17.70 1.83 4.76
N GLY A 53 -17.95 0.79 3.98
CA GLY A 53 -18.45 -0.49 4.44
C GLY A 53 -17.42 -1.60 4.29
N ARG A 54 -17.93 -2.83 4.19
CA ARG A 54 -17.08 -4.03 4.08
C ARG A 54 -16.34 -4.11 2.73
N GLN A 55 -16.91 -3.56 1.66
CA GLN A 55 -16.30 -3.62 0.33
C GLN A 55 -15.05 -2.75 0.25
N GLU A 56 -15.08 -1.56 0.85
CA GLU A 56 -13.97 -0.60 0.87
C GLU A 56 -12.79 -1.15 1.70
N ASP A 57 -13.09 -1.69 2.89
CA ASP A 57 -12.10 -2.37 3.73
C ASP A 57 -11.50 -3.60 3.03
N ALA A 58 -12.35 -4.38 2.34
CA ALA A 58 -11.91 -5.53 1.57
C ALA A 58 -10.97 -5.12 0.43
N ARG A 59 -11.26 -4.04 -0.31
CA ARG A 59 -10.36 -3.51 -1.36
C ARG A 59 -8.99 -3.15 -0.81
N ILE A 60 -8.92 -2.43 0.31
CA ILE A 60 -7.64 -2.09 0.96
C ILE A 60 -6.89 -3.35 1.38
N THR A 61 -7.59 -4.30 2.00
CA THR A 61 -7.03 -5.59 2.42
C THR A 61 -6.43 -6.36 1.25
N LEU A 62 -7.09 -6.32 0.09
CA LEU A 62 -6.62 -6.97 -1.13
C LEU A 62 -5.42 -6.23 -1.75
N TYR A 63 -5.45 -4.90 -1.81
CA TYR A 63 -4.41 -4.09 -2.43
C TYR A 63 -3.12 -4.06 -1.61
N LEU A 64 -3.16 -4.13 -0.28
CA LEU A 64 -1.96 -4.04 0.56
C LEU A 64 -0.84 -5.05 0.21
N PRO A 65 -1.10 -6.36 0.06
CA PRO A 65 -0.08 -7.30 -0.42
C PRO A 65 0.27 -7.09 -1.89
N LEU A 66 -0.63 -6.58 -2.74
CA LEU A 66 -0.32 -6.27 -4.14
C LEU A 66 0.64 -5.09 -4.28
N VAL A 67 0.54 -4.09 -3.40
CA VAL A 67 1.52 -3.01 -3.29
C VAL A 67 2.89 -3.57 -2.93
N CYS A 68 2.95 -4.48 -1.94
CA CYS A 68 4.19 -5.16 -1.57
C CYS A 68 4.78 -5.92 -2.77
N LEU A 69 3.95 -6.68 -3.48
CA LEU A 69 4.36 -7.44 -4.65
C LEU A 69 4.91 -6.53 -5.75
N LYS A 70 4.20 -5.43 -6.07
CA LYS A 70 4.62 -4.44 -7.07
C LYS A 70 6.01 -3.90 -6.74
N TRP A 71 6.23 -3.47 -5.50
CA TRP A 71 7.52 -2.92 -5.09
C TRP A 71 8.62 -3.97 -4.98
N GLY A 72 8.29 -5.22 -4.64
CA GLY A 72 9.24 -6.34 -4.67
C GLY A 72 9.72 -6.66 -6.09
N LEU A 73 8.82 -6.66 -7.07
CA LEU A 73 9.15 -6.81 -8.48
C LEU A 73 9.97 -5.62 -9.01
N TRP A 74 9.58 -4.40 -8.63
CA TRP A 74 10.35 -3.19 -8.97
C TRP A 74 11.77 -3.28 -8.41
N ALA A 75 11.93 -3.66 -7.14
CA ALA A 75 13.25 -3.79 -6.51
C ALA A 75 14.09 -4.88 -7.18
N SER A 76 13.47 -6.02 -7.52
CA SER A 76 14.13 -7.10 -8.28
C SER A 76 14.63 -6.64 -9.65
N LEU A 77 13.90 -5.75 -10.32
CA LEU A 77 14.37 -5.14 -11.56
C LEU A 77 15.53 -4.18 -11.28
N GLN A 78 15.38 -3.29 -10.29
CA GLN A 78 16.38 -2.29 -9.94
C GLN A 78 17.72 -2.90 -9.51
N SER A 79 17.73 -4.08 -8.90
CA SER A 79 18.99 -4.78 -8.56
C SER A 79 19.86 -5.10 -9.78
N SER A 80 19.29 -5.06 -10.99
CA SER A 80 20.00 -5.32 -12.24
C SER A 80 20.27 -4.06 -13.09
N ILE A 81 19.49 -2.99 -12.91
CA ILE A 81 19.56 -1.80 -13.78
C ILE A 81 19.91 -0.49 -13.07
N SER A 82 19.79 -0.42 -11.74
CA SER A 82 20.00 0.81 -11.00
C SER A 82 21.48 1.17 -10.90
N LEU A 83 21.78 2.47 -10.95
CA LEU A 83 23.10 3.02 -10.67
C LEU A 83 23.24 3.52 -9.21
N ILE A 84 22.16 3.43 -8.42
CA ILE A 84 22.12 3.88 -7.03
C ILE A 84 22.59 2.74 -6.12
N GLU A 85 23.48 3.04 -5.18
CA GLU A 85 23.94 2.08 -4.17
C GLU A 85 22.82 1.84 -3.14
N PHE A 86 22.12 0.71 -3.30
CA PHE A 86 21.08 0.25 -2.39
C PHE A 86 20.95 -1.28 -2.46
N ASP A 87 20.63 -1.93 -1.34
CA ASP A 87 20.43 -3.38 -1.29
C ASP A 87 19.01 -3.77 -1.77
N TYR A 88 18.83 -3.72 -3.09
CA TYR A 88 17.55 -3.98 -3.73
C TYR A 88 17.05 -5.41 -3.54
N LEU A 89 17.95 -6.41 -3.52
CA LEU A 89 17.56 -7.81 -3.38
C LEU A 89 17.01 -8.09 -1.97
N LYS A 90 17.69 -7.60 -0.92
CA LYS A 90 17.18 -7.72 0.45
C LYS A 90 15.84 -7.02 0.61
N TYR A 91 15.68 -5.84 0.00
CA TYR A 91 14.41 -5.13 0.01
C TYR A 91 13.30 -5.93 -0.69
N ALA A 92 13.58 -6.48 -1.88
CA ALA A 92 12.65 -7.34 -2.60
C ALA A 92 12.22 -8.57 -1.79
N ASP A 93 13.17 -9.26 -1.14
CA ASP A 93 12.89 -10.44 -0.31
C ASP A 93 11.93 -10.11 0.84
N ILE A 94 12.16 -9.00 1.55
CA ILE A 94 11.27 -8.54 2.62
C ILE A 94 9.85 -8.32 2.09
N LEU A 95 9.72 -7.70 0.92
CA LEU A 95 8.43 -7.41 0.30
C LEU A 95 7.70 -8.67 -0.18
N PHE A 96 8.42 -9.64 -0.75
CA PHE A 96 7.83 -10.92 -1.12
C PHE A 96 7.40 -11.74 0.10
N MET A 97 8.20 -11.74 1.18
CA MET A 97 7.82 -12.37 2.44
C MET A 97 6.57 -11.71 3.03
N ARG A 98 6.49 -10.37 3.05
CA ARG A 98 5.31 -9.63 3.51
C ARG A 98 4.07 -9.92 2.64
N THR A 99 4.25 -9.98 1.33
CA THR A 99 3.19 -10.36 0.36
C THR A 99 2.63 -11.74 0.71
N ARG A 100 3.50 -12.74 0.84
CA ARG A 100 3.11 -14.12 1.17
C ARG A 100 2.43 -14.19 2.54
N TYR A 101 2.96 -13.49 3.54
CA TYR A 101 2.39 -13.46 4.88
C TYR A 101 0.96 -12.89 4.88
N LEU A 102 0.74 -11.75 4.21
CA LEU A 102 -0.54 -11.07 4.16
C LEU A 102 -1.58 -11.86 3.34
N MET A 103 -1.19 -12.42 2.19
CA MET A 103 -2.06 -13.27 1.37
C MET A 103 -2.42 -14.60 2.04
N GLY A 104 -1.57 -15.08 2.95
CA GLY A 104 -1.80 -16.29 3.73
C GLY A 104 -2.74 -16.12 4.92
N GLN A 105 -3.22 -14.90 5.20
CA GLN A 105 -4.18 -14.65 6.29
C GLN A 105 -5.61 -14.96 5.84
N ASP A 106 -6.43 -15.53 6.73
CA ASP A 106 -7.86 -15.78 6.48
C ASP A 106 -8.62 -14.51 6.07
N GLY A 107 -8.21 -13.35 6.61
CA GLY A 107 -8.78 -12.05 6.27
C GLY A 107 -8.63 -11.69 4.79
N TRP A 108 -7.55 -12.10 4.13
CA TRP A 108 -7.34 -11.83 2.71
C TRP A 108 -8.25 -12.69 1.83
N VAL A 109 -8.42 -13.97 2.16
CA VAL A 109 -9.36 -14.87 1.48
C VAL A 109 -10.80 -14.39 1.66
N LYS A 110 -11.17 -13.94 2.87
CA LYS A 110 -12.49 -13.34 3.11
C LYS A 110 -12.70 -12.08 2.27
N ALA A 111 -11.72 -11.19 2.21
CA ALA A 111 -11.80 -9.96 1.42
C ALA A 111 -12.05 -10.23 -0.07
N LEU A 112 -11.48 -11.30 -0.64
CA LEU A 112 -11.78 -11.71 -2.03
C LEU A 112 -13.27 -11.96 -2.26
N SER A 113 -13.96 -12.58 -1.30
CA SER A 113 -15.40 -12.85 -1.42
C SER A 113 -16.26 -11.61 -1.26
N GLU A 114 -15.86 -10.65 -0.42
CA GLU A 114 -16.63 -9.42 -0.15
C GLU A 114 -16.62 -8.45 -1.33
N VAL A 115 -15.58 -8.46 -2.19
CA VAL A 115 -15.53 -7.59 -3.39
C VAL A 115 -16.20 -8.20 -4.62
N GLN A 116 -16.58 -9.49 -4.57
CA GLN A 116 -17.24 -10.20 -5.68
C GLN A 116 -18.77 -10.18 -5.58
N GLY A 117 -19.32 -9.92 -4.38
CA GLY A 117 -20.77 -9.83 -4.12
C GLY A 117 -21.25 -8.39 -4.10
#